data_AF-A0A926YU89-F1
#
_entry.id   AF-A0A926YU89-F1
#
_cell.length_a   1.000
_cell.length_b   1.000
_cell.length_c   1.000
_cell.angle_alpha   90.00
_cell.angle_beta   90.00
_cell.angle_gamma   90.00
#
_symmetry.space_group_name_H-M   'P 1'
#
loop_
_entity.id
_entity.type
_entity.pdbx_description
1 polymer ?
#
loop_
_entity_poly.entity_id
_entity_poly.type
_entity_poly.pdbx_seq_one_letter_code
_entity_poly.pdbx_strand_id
1 'polypeptide(L)'
;MQVQSPPAPIPLILETLPNPDIADGECPRRARVQIDLLLLAIEALDLGGSEAILATVDELDLKSVIRNRVSLWRMRSTNPWRQRFNPRRPLSLTEAKALVTIACHLARRLTVLIRQLLMVEQQLREKELPLDQHYLLSQYLERFRAHFRARMNPRRALVTAYSSTDEQLNDLAIDLLGQLLFCTGTAGSQRLWSSLFDGEVA
;
A
#
# COMPACT_ATOMS: atom_id res chain seq x y z
N MET A 1 -17.08 22.73 -32.67
CA MET A 1 -16.13 21.59 -32.75
C MET A 1 -15.50 21.41 -31.37
N GLN A 2 -15.77 20.31 -30.68
CA GLN A 2 -15.08 19.99 -29.42
C GLN A 2 -13.68 19.48 -29.78
N VAL A 3 -12.66 20.26 -29.43
CA VAL A 3 -11.27 19.87 -29.58
C VAL A 3 -10.98 18.82 -28.49
N GLN A 4 -11.00 17.54 -28.88
CA GLN A 4 -10.50 16.48 -28.03
C GLN A 4 -9.00 16.72 -27.81
N SER A 5 -8.64 17.17 -26.61
CA SER A 5 -7.25 17.23 -26.20
C SER A 5 -6.67 15.82 -26.22
N PRO A 6 -5.43 15.62 -26.71
CA PRO A 6 -4.81 14.30 -26.67
C PRO A 6 -4.73 13.79 -25.22
N PRO A 7 -4.88 12.48 -24.98
CA PRO A 7 -4.68 11.92 -23.66
C PRO A 7 -3.27 12.27 -23.18
N ALA A 8 -3.16 12.73 -21.93
CA ALA A 8 -1.87 13.08 -21.35
C ALA A 8 -0.92 11.87 -21.43
N PRO A 9 0.37 12.07 -21.79
CA PRO A 9 1.33 10.98 -21.88
C PRO A 9 1.45 10.26 -20.52
N ILE A 10 1.51 8.93 -20.57
CA ILE A 10 1.74 8.10 -19.38
C ILE A 10 3.18 8.36 -18.90
N PRO A 11 3.41 8.66 -17.61
CA PRO A 11 4.75 8.86 -17.10
C PRO A 11 5.67 7.65 -17.37
N LEU A 12 6.85 7.89 -17.95
CA LEU A 12 7.84 6.87 -18.34
C LEU A 12 8.21 5.93 -17.19
N ILE A 13 8.17 6.42 -15.94
CA ILE A 13 8.45 5.60 -14.75
C ILE A 13 7.48 4.42 -14.61
N LEU A 14 6.26 4.52 -15.14
CA LEU A 14 5.25 3.46 -15.07
C LEU A 14 5.45 2.37 -16.14
N GLU A 15 6.27 2.62 -17.15
CA GLU A 15 6.65 1.63 -18.18
C GLU A 15 7.62 0.58 -17.63
N THR A 16 8.29 0.87 -16.50
CA THR A 16 9.20 -0.07 -15.83
C THR A 16 8.50 -1.30 -15.25
N LEU A 17 7.17 -1.22 -15.07
CA LEU A 17 6.33 -2.32 -14.60
C LEU A 17 5.64 -3.01 -15.79
N PRO A 18 5.69 -4.33 -15.92
CA PRO A 18 5.05 -5.04 -17.02
C PRO A 18 3.52 -4.85 -16.98
N ASN A 19 2.86 -4.91 -18.14
CA ASN A 19 1.40 -5.01 -18.19
C ASN A 19 1.04 -6.50 -18.07
N PRO A 20 0.38 -6.93 -16.97
CA PRO A 20 -0.11 -8.30 -16.87
C PRO A 20 -1.22 -8.52 -17.90
N ASP A 21 -1.30 -9.72 -18.47
CA ASP A 21 -2.36 -10.11 -19.39
C ASP A 21 -3.62 -10.45 -18.59
N ILE A 22 -4.50 -9.46 -18.41
CA ILE A 22 -5.72 -9.56 -17.62
C ILE A 22 -6.89 -9.19 -18.53
N ALA A 23 -7.90 -10.05 -18.56
CA ALA A 23 -9.03 -9.98 -19.49
C ALA A 23 -9.72 -8.60 -19.59
N ASP A 24 -9.77 -7.84 -18.50
CA ASP A 24 -10.48 -6.56 -18.44
C ASP A 24 -9.56 -5.32 -18.29
N GLY A 25 -8.24 -5.50 -18.22
CA GLY A 25 -7.31 -4.39 -17.95
C GLY A 25 -7.54 -3.68 -16.60
N GLU A 26 -8.31 -4.29 -15.71
CA GLU A 26 -8.62 -3.81 -14.37
C GLU A 26 -7.74 -4.50 -13.32
N CYS A 27 -7.43 -3.79 -12.23
CA CYS A 27 -6.68 -4.35 -11.12
C CYS A 27 -7.57 -5.33 -10.30
N PRO A 28 -7.15 -6.58 -10.07
CA PRO A 28 -7.94 -7.59 -9.37
C PRO A 28 -8.22 -7.17 -7.93
N ARG A 29 -9.25 -7.75 -7.34
CA ARG A 29 -9.70 -7.38 -5.99
C ARG A 29 -8.59 -7.57 -4.95
N ARG A 30 -7.85 -8.67 -5.05
CA ARG A 30 -6.72 -8.97 -4.15
C ARG A 30 -5.62 -7.92 -4.24
N ALA A 31 -5.18 -7.56 -5.46
CA ALA A 31 -4.17 -6.53 -5.66
C ALA A 31 -4.61 -5.17 -5.10
N ARG A 32 -5.88 -4.78 -5.29
CA ARG A 32 -6.43 -3.53 -4.71
C ARG A 32 -6.36 -3.50 -3.19
N VAL A 33 -6.67 -4.61 -2.51
CA VAL A 33 -6.53 -4.73 -1.06
C VAL A 33 -5.07 -4.55 -0.67
N GLN A 34 -4.18 -5.31 -1.31
CA GLN A 34 -2.77 -5.37 -0.92
C GLN A 34 -2.04 -4.03 -1.11
N ILE A 35 -2.23 -3.37 -2.25
CA ILE A 35 -1.67 -2.03 -2.51
C ILE A 35 -2.11 -1.05 -1.42
N ASP A 36 -3.39 -1.08 -1.05
CA ASP A 36 -3.93 -0.14 -0.07
C ASP A 36 -3.41 -0.39 1.35
N LEU A 37 -3.20 -1.66 1.73
CA LEU A 37 -2.60 -2.05 3.00
C LEU A 37 -1.12 -1.67 3.09
N LEU A 38 -0.34 -1.85 2.01
CA LEU A 38 1.05 -1.42 1.94
C LEU A 38 1.18 0.11 2.14
N LEU A 39 0.30 0.88 1.49
CA LEU A 39 0.24 2.34 1.71
C LEU A 39 -0.20 2.69 3.13
N LEU A 40 -1.08 1.89 3.75
CA LEU A 40 -1.50 2.08 5.14
C LEU A 40 -0.35 1.83 6.13
N ALA A 41 0.47 0.80 5.88
CA ALA A 41 1.67 0.51 6.64
C ALA A 41 2.70 1.65 6.52
N ILE A 42 2.93 2.17 5.31
CA ILE A 42 3.79 3.34 5.10
C ILE A 42 3.27 4.56 5.87
N GLU A 43 1.96 4.82 5.85
CA GLU A 43 1.37 5.91 6.62
C GLU A 43 1.53 5.73 8.13
N ALA A 44 1.53 4.49 8.63
CA ALA A 44 1.74 4.22 10.03
C ALA A 44 3.20 4.41 10.47
N LEU A 45 4.17 4.42 9.55
CA LEU A 45 5.58 4.66 9.88
C LEU A 45 5.85 6.13 10.21
N ASP A 46 5.15 7.06 9.58
CA ASP A 46 5.36 8.50 9.71
C ASP A 46 4.04 9.25 9.96
N LEU A 47 4.00 10.14 10.96
CA LEU A 47 2.84 11.00 11.25
C LEU A 47 2.44 11.87 10.04
N GLY A 48 3.41 12.21 9.18
CA GLY A 48 3.21 12.92 7.92
C GLY A 48 2.98 12.00 6.72
N GLY A 49 2.74 10.69 6.91
CA GLY A 49 2.79 9.71 5.82
C GLY A 49 1.84 9.97 4.66
N SER A 50 0.65 10.51 4.91
CA SER A 50 -0.25 10.91 3.81
C SER A 50 0.28 12.12 3.01
N GLU A 51 0.99 13.06 3.65
CA GLU A 51 1.67 14.15 2.95
C GLU A 51 2.89 13.64 2.20
N ALA A 52 3.65 12.72 2.78
CA ALA A 52 4.79 12.09 2.13
C ALA A 52 4.39 11.37 0.83
N ILE A 53 3.23 10.69 0.83
CA ILE A 53 2.65 10.09 -0.38
C ILE A 53 2.35 11.16 -1.44
N LEU A 54 1.75 12.29 -1.06
CA LEU A 54 1.44 13.37 -1.99
C LEU A 54 2.70 14.08 -2.50
N ALA A 55 3.70 14.29 -1.64
CA ALA A 55 5.00 14.81 -2.06
C ALA A 55 5.68 13.86 -3.06
N THR A 56 5.57 12.54 -2.85
CA THR A 56 6.13 11.54 -3.77
C THR A 56 5.42 11.56 -5.13
N VAL A 57 4.13 11.89 -5.20
CA VAL A 57 3.42 12.09 -6.49
C VAL A 57 4.08 13.21 -7.28
N ASP A 58 4.47 14.29 -6.61
CA ASP A 58 5.12 15.45 -7.22
C ASP A 58 6.57 15.12 -7.62
N GLU A 59 7.32 14.46 -6.74
CA GLU A 59 8.71 14.02 -6.99
C GLU A 59 8.83 13.08 -8.20
N LEU A 60 7.83 12.23 -8.43
CA LEU A 60 7.83 11.23 -9.51
C LEU A 60 7.07 11.66 -10.77
N ASP A 61 6.63 12.92 -10.84
CA ASP A 61 5.84 13.49 -11.93
C ASP A 61 4.56 12.67 -12.26
N LEU A 62 3.88 12.20 -11.22
CA LEU A 62 2.67 11.37 -11.33
C LEU A 62 1.38 12.19 -11.31
N LYS A 63 1.45 13.52 -11.40
CA LYS A 63 0.28 14.43 -11.34
C LYS A 63 -0.73 14.19 -12.46
N SER A 64 -0.30 13.65 -13.60
CA SER A 64 -1.18 13.25 -14.70
C SER A 64 -2.15 12.14 -14.30
N VAL A 65 -1.73 11.26 -13.38
CA VAL A 65 -2.53 10.14 -12.85
C VAL A 65 -3.19 10.53 -11.51
N ILE A 66 -2.41 11.00 -10.54
CA ILE A 66 -2.86 11.36 -9.19
C ILE A 66 -2.83 12.89 -9.06
N ARG A 67 -3.96 13.54 -9.32
CA ARG A 67 -4.04 15.01 -9.39
C ARG A 67 -3.98 15.68 -8.02
N ASN A 68 -4.58 15.07 -7.01
CA ASN A 68 -4.71 15.62 -5.66
C ASN A 68 -5.04 14.55 -4.60
N ARG A 69 -5.15 14.98 -3.34
CA ARG A 69 -5.55 14.13 -2.20
C ARG A 69 -6.87 13.40 -2.44
N VAL A 70 -7.85 14.07 -3.06
CA VAL A 70 -9.17 13.46 -3.31
C VAL A 70 -9.06 12.34 -4.34
N SER A 71 -8.28 12.51 -5.41
CA SER A 71 -8.06 11.43 -6.39
C SER A 71 -7.34 10.24 -5.75
N LEU A 72 -6.32 10.49 -4.92
CA LEU A 72 -5.61 9.45 -4.18
C LEU A 72 -6.56 8.68 -3.26
N TRP A 73 -7.37 9.41 -2.46
CA TRP A 73 -8.37 8.82 -1.60
C TRP A 73 -9.38 7.97 -2.39
N ARG A 74 -9.88 8.47 -3.53
CA ARG A 74 -10.83 7.72 -4.38
C ARG A 74 -10.21 6.44 -4.96
N MET A 75 -8.92 6.44 -5.31
CA MET A 75 -8.22 5.24 -5.79
C MET A 75 -8.08 4.20 -4.67
N ARG A 76 -7.69 4.64 -3.47
CA ARG A 76 -7.59 3.78 -2.28
C ARG A 76 -8.95 3.24 -1.82
N SER A 77 -10.02 4.00 -2.03
CA SER A 77 -11.41 3.59 -1.80
C SER A 77 -11.96 2.53 -2.77
N THR A 78 -11.17 2.09 -3.75
CA THR A 78 -11.50 0.89 -4.55
C THR A 78 -11.20 -0.42 -3.81
N ASN A 79 -10.51 -0.37 -2.67
CA ASN A 79 -10.27 -1.52 -1.82
C ASN A 79 -11.60 -1.99 -1.19
N PRO A 80 -12.01 -3.25 -1.42
CA PRO A 80 -13.24 -3.82 -0.88
C PRO A 80 -13.22 -3.97 0.64
N TRP A 81 -12.18 -3.63 1.37
CA TRP A 81 -12.20 -3.61 2.85
C TRP A 81 -12.61 -2.26 3.42
N ARG A 82 -12.50 -1.18 2.63
CA ARG A 82 -12.79 0.18 3.11
C ARG A 82 -14.24 0.34 3.54
N GLN A 83 -14.46 1.19 4.55
CA GLN A 83 -15.80 1.63 4.96
C GLN A 83 -16.49 2.41 3.84
N ARG A 84 -15.77 3.32 3.18
CA ARG A 84 -16.22 4.07 2.01
C ARG A 84 -15.74 3.42 0.70
N PHE A 85 -16.15 2.18 0.48
CA PHE A 85 -15.87 1.45 -0.75
C PHE A 85 -16.76 1.93 -1.90
N ASN A 86 -16.17 2.12 -3.08
CA ASN A 86 -16.93 2.44 -4.29
C ASN A 86 -16.95 1.24 -5.25
N PRO A 87 -18.04 0.45 -5.30
CA PRO A 87 -18.13 -0.73 -6.16
C PRO A 87 -18.18 -0.39 -7.66
N ARG A 88 -18.54 0.85 -8.01
CA ARG A 88 -18.75 1.27 -9.41
C ARG A 88 -17.50 1.82 -10.08
N ARG A 89 -16.39 1.96 -9.34
CA ARG A 89 -15.12 2.45 -9.87
C ARG A 89 -14.04 1.38 -9.73
N PRO A 90 -13.63 0.75 -10.84
CA PRO A 90 -12.46 -0.11 -10.83
C PRO A 90 -11.18 0.73 -10.69
N LEU A 91 -10.10 0.09 -10.22
CA LEU A 91 -8.77 0.69 -10.22
C LEU A 91 -8.10 0.27 -11.53
N SER A 92 -7.74 1.22 -12.38
CA SER A 92 -7.03 0.93 -13.62
C SER A 92 -5.62 0.42 -13.35
N LEU A 93 -5.03 -0.34 -14.28
CA LEU A 93 -3.64 -0.80 -14.14
C LEU A 93 -2.66 0.38 -14.04
N THR A 94 -2.87 1.47 -14.77
CA THR A 94 -2.02 2.67 -14.68
C THR A 94 -2.07 3.31 -13.30
N GLU A 95 -3.26 3.42 -12.69
CA GLU A 95 -3.40 3.92 -11.32
C GLU A 95 -2.75 2.97 -10.31
N ALA A 96 -2.94 1.66 -10.47
CA ALA A 96 -2.31 0.65 -9.62
C ALA A 96 -0.77 0.71 -9.70
N LYS A 97 -0.21 0.84 -10.91
CA LYS A 97 1.23 1.04 -11.13
C LYS A 97 1.73 2.29 -10.42
N ALA A 98 1.01 3.41 -10.53
CA ALA A 98 1.39 4.65 -9.84
C ALA A 98 1.45 4.47 -8.32
N LEU A 99 0.44 3.82 -7.73
CA LEU A 99 0.41 3.53 -6.29
C LEU A 99 1.55 2.60 -5.86
N VAL A 100 1.86 1.56 -6.64
CA VAL A 100 2.96 0.62 -6.36
C VAL A 100 4.31 1.33 -6.45
N THR A 101 4.53 2.15 -7.48
CA THR A 101 5.76 2.92 -7.64
C THR A 101 5.97 3.87 -6.45
N ILE A 102 4.93 4.56 -5.99
CA ILE A 102 4.98 5.42 -4.80
C ILE A 102 5.32 4.59 -3.55
N ALA A 103 4.65 3.46 -3.34
CA ALA A 103 4.92 2.58 -2.21
C ALA A 103 6.37 2.10 -2.19
N CYS A 104 6.89 1.64 -3.33
CA CYS A 104 8.30 1.23 -3.47
C CYS A 104 9.28 2.38 -3.23
N HIS A 105 8.98 3.58 -3.74
CA HIS A 105 9.82 4.76 -3.54
C HIS A 105 9.92 5.13 -2.05
N LEU A 106 8.78 5.18 -1.35
CA LEU A 106 8.74 5.45 0.08
C LEU A 106 9.39 4.34 0.91
N ALA A 107 9.17 3.07 0.55
CA ALA A 107 9.82 1.95 1.21
C ALA A 107 11.35 2.03 1.12
N ARG A 108 11.90 2.46 -0.03
CA ARG A 108 13.34 2.72 -0.19
C ARG A 108 13.83 3.84 0.73
N ARG A 109 13.09 4.94 0.82
CA ARG A 109 13.41 6.05 1.75
C ARG A 109 13.35 5.61 3.22
N LEU A 110 12.41 4.73 3.56
CA LEU A 110 12.18 4.24 4.92
C LEU A 110 12.92 2.93 5.24
N THR A 111 13.81 2.44 4.35
CA THR A 111 14.38 1.09 4.46
C THR A 111 15.12 0.85 5.77
N VAL A 112 15.86 1.85 6.27
CA VAL A 112 16.59 1.74 7.54
C VAL A 112 15.62 1.54 8.70
N LEU A 113 14.55 2.33 8.76
CA LEU A 113 13.52 2.23 9.79
C LEU A 113 12.78 0.88 9.72
N ILE A 114 12.40 0.45 8.51
CA ILE A 114 11.72 -0.84 8.30
C ILE A 114 12.59 -1.99 8.80
N ARG A 115 13.89 -2.02 8.45
CA ARG A 115 14.83 -3.04 8.91
C ARG A 115 15.00 -3.04 10.42
N GLN A 116 15.11 -1.85 11.02
CA GLN A 116 15.24 -1.72 12.47
C GLN A 116 14.02 -2.28 13.19
N LEU A 117 12.80 -1.95 12.74
CA LEU A 117 11.57 -2.45 13.34
C LEU A 117 11.44 -3.97 13.23
N LEU A 118 11.75 -4.54 12.06
CA LEU A 118 11.73 -5.99 11.86
C LEU A 118 12.78 -6.72 12.71
N MET A 119 13.98 -6.16 12.85
CA MET A 119 15.02 -6.74 13.70
C MET A 119 14.62 -6.72 15.19
N VAL A 120 14.05 -5.60 15.66
CA VAL A 120 13.55 -5.49 17.04
C VAL A 120 12.43 -6.49 17.30
N GLU A 121 11.49 -6.60 16.36
CA GLU A 121 10.38 -7.53 16.45
C GLU A 121 10.87 -8.98 16.57
N GLN A 122 11.82 -9.37 15.73
CA GLN A 122 12.44 -10.69 15.78
C GLN A 122 13.11 -10.94 17.15
N GLN A 123 13.88 -9.97 17.65
CA GLN A 123 14.56 -10.08 18.96
C GLN A 123 13.58 -10.20 20.13
N LEU A 124 12.43 -9.52 20.08
CA LEU A 124 11.40 -9.63 21.12
C LEU A 124 10.72 -10.99 21.08
N ARG A 125 10.39 -11.50 19.88
CA ARG A 125 9.81 -12.84 19.74
C ARG A 125 10.75 -13.95 20.19
N GLU A 126 12.03 -13.87 19.85
CA GLU A 126 13.05 -14.83 20.30
C GLU A 126 13.19 -14.88 21.83
N LYS A 127 12.88 -13.77 22.50
CA LYS A 127 12.92 -13.66 23.97
C LYS A 127 11.55 -13.85 24.64
N GLU A 128 10.51 -14.15 23.85
CA GLU A 128 9.11 -14.24 24.31
C GLU A 128 8.62 -12.98 25.04
N LEU A 129 9.13 -11.81 24.63
CA LEU A 129 8.79 -10.52 25.22
C LEU A 129 7.66 -9.85 24.43
N PRO A 130 6.77 -9.09 25.11
CA PRO A 130 5.71 -8.36 24.44
C PRO A 130 6.27 -7.24 23.54
N LEU A 131 5.66 -7.07 22.36
CA LEU A 131 6.06 -6.09 21.35
C LEU A 131 6.00 -4.64 21.86
N ASP A 132 5.17 -4.39 22.88
CA ASP A 132 5.01 -3.08 23.50
C ASP A 132 6.21 -2.61 24.32
N GLN A 133 7.19 -3.50 24.61
CA GLN A 133 8.40 -3.10 25.33
C GLN A 133 9.30 -2.16 24.52
N HIS A 134 9.22 -2.20 23.19
CA HIS A 134 9.99 -1.30 22.34
C HIS A 134 9.13 -0.13 21.85
N TYR A 135 9.45 1.07 22.32
CA TYR A 135 8.67 2.29 22.07
C TYR A 135 8.37 2.53 20.59
N LEU A 136 9.37 2.53 19.69
CA LEU A 136 9.14 2.81 18.27
C LEU A 136 8.27 1.76 17.58
N LEU A 137 8.37 0.50 18.02
CA LEU A 137 7.59 -0.59 17.45
C LEU A 137 6.15 -0.48 17.93
N SER A 138 5.94 -0.30 19.23
CA SER A 138 4.61 -0.07 19.81
C SER A 138 3.91 1.12 19.17
N GLN A 139 4.61 2.24 18.95
CA GLN A 139 4.04 3.41 18.27
C GLN A 139 3.66 3.14 16.81
N TYR A 140 4.46 2.38 16.07
CA TYR A 140 4.09 1.97 14.71
C TYR A 140 2.83 1.11 14.73
N LEU A 141 2.78 0.11 15.60
CA LEU A 141 1.67 -0.83 15.72
C LEU A 141 0.38 -0.14 16.18
N GLU A 142 0.45 0.77 17.14
CA GLU A 142 -0.68 1.59 17.59
C GLU A 142 -1.22 2.47 16.46
N ARG A 143 -0.35 3.17 15.73
CA ARG A 143 -0.74 3.99 14.57
C ARG A 143 -1.38 3.15 13.48
N PHE A 144 -0.81 1.99 13.18
CA PHE A 144 -1.37 1.06 12.19
C PHE A 144 -2.77 0.59 12.60
N ARG A 145 -2.94 0.13 13.85
CA ARG A 145 -4.25 -0.27 14.40
C ARG A 145 -5.27 0.86 14.29
N ALA A 146 -4.89 2.07 14.68
CA ALA A 146 -5.76 3.25 14.59
C ALA A 146 -6.17 3.55 13.14
N HIS A 147 -5.22 3.55 12.20
CA HIS A 147 -5.49 3.79 10.78
C HIS A 147 -6.35 2.70 10.15
N PHE A 148 -6.11 1.43 10.48
CA PHE A 148 -6.89 0.30 10.00
C PHE A 148 -8.34 0.39 10.48
N ARG A 149 -8.55 0.56 11.80
CA ARG A 149 -9.88 0.66 12.42
C ARG A 149 -10.67 1.87 11.92
N ALA A 150 -10.00 3.00 11.68
CA ALA A 150 -10.65 4.22 11.18
C ALA A 150 -11.10 4.13 9.71
N ARG A 151 -10.51 3.22 8.92
CA ARG A 151 -10.69 3.20 7.45
C ARG A 151 -11.37 1.94 6.93
N MET A 152 -11.21 0.80 7.61
CA MET A 152 -11.79 -0.49 7.23
C MET A 152 -13.18 -0.68 7.83
N ASN A 153 -14.04 -1.45 7.15
CA ASN A 153 -15.39 -1.72 7.63
C ASN A 153 -15.41 -2.95 8.55
N PRO A 154 -15.69 -2.80 9.86
CA PRO A 154 -15.70 -3.93 10.79
C PRO A 154 -16.80 -4.95 10.51
N ARG A 155 -17.81 -4.60 9.69
CA ARG A 155 -18.91 -5.51 9.30
C ARG A 155 -18.52 -6.50 8.20
N ARG A 156 -17.33 -6.37 7.60
CA ARG A 156 -16.87 -7.29 6.55
C ARG A 156 -16.13 -8.45 7.18
N ALA A 157 -16.54 -9.69 6.91
CA ALA A 157 -15.98 -10.90 7.53
C ALA A 157 -14.44 -10.96 7.51
N LEU A 158 -13.81 -10.64 6.36
CA LEU A 158 -12.35 -10.61 6.25
C LEU A 158 -11.70 -9.54 7.15
N VAL A 159 -12.35 -8.39 7.35
CA VAL A 159 -11.85 -7.34 8.25
C VAL A 159 -12.05 -7.74 9.70
N THR A 160 -13.18 -8.36 10.03
CA THR A 160 -13.46 -8.90 11.36
C THR A 160 -12.44 -9.95 11.77
N ALA A 161 -12.02 -10.81 10.82
CA ALA A 161 -11.00 -11.83 11.06
C ALA A 161 -9.65 -11.27 11.51
N TYR A 162 -9.30 -10.04 11.12
CA TYR A 162 -8.10 -9.36 11.59
C TYR A 162 -8.36 -8.42 12.78
N SER A 163 -9.57 -7.89 12.91
CA SER A 163 -9.92 -6.91 13.95
C SER A 163 -10.38 -7.58 15.25
N SER A 164 -10.34 -8.91 15.33
CA SER A 164 -10.81 -9.66 16.50
C SER A 164 -9.87 -9.51 17.69
N THR A 165 -8.55 -9.41 17.45
CA THR A 165 -7.57 -9.08 18.48
C THR A 165 -6.55 -8.06 17.98
N ASP A 166 -5.84 -7.42 18.91
CA ASP A 166 -4.78 -6.48 18.55
C ASP A 166 -3.55 -7.20 17.97
N GLU A 167 -3.28 -8.42 18.42
CA GLU A 167 -2.17 -9.26 17.95
C GLU A 167 -2.28 -9.56 16.46
N GLN A 168 -3.48 -9.87 15.96
CA GLN A 168 -3.69 -10.13 14.52
C GLN A 168 -3.42 -8.90 13.65
N LEU A 169 -3.78 -7.71 14.15
CA LEU A 169 -3.45 -6.45 13.46
C LEU A 169 -1.94 -6.16 13.53
N ASN A 170 -1.30 -6.52 14.65
CA ASN A 170 0.14 -6.36 14.79
C ASN A 170 0.90 -7.28 13.83
N ASP A 171 0.53 -8.55 13.76
CA ASP A 171 1.12 -9.52 12.83
C ASP A 171 0.93 -9.07 11.38
N LEU A 172 -0.27 -8.61 11.00
CA LEU A 172 -0.52 -8.03 9.68
C LEU A 172 0.39 -6.81 9.41
N ALA A 173 0.55 -5.92 10.39
CA ALA A 173 1.40 -4.74 10.24
C ALA A 173 2.87 -5.12 10.02
N ILE A 174 3.35 -6.16 10.70
CA ILE A 174 4.73 -6.67 10.61
C ILE A 174 4.94 -7.38 9.28
N ASP A 175 3.99 -8.22 8.84
CA ASP A 175 4.03 -8.88 7.53
C ASP A 175 4.12 -7.85 6.40
N LEU A 176 3.36 -6.75 6.49
CA LEU A 176 3.42 -5.66 5.52
C LEU A 176 4.78 -4.96 5.53
N LEU A 177 5.43 -4.77 6.69
CA LEU A 177 6.81 -4.26 6.74
C LEU A 177 7.79 -5.21 6.05
N GLY A 178 7.64 -6.52 6.24
CA GLY A 178 8.42 -7.53 5.54
C GLY A 178 8.27 -7.40 4.01
N GLN A 179 7.04 -7.29 3.52
CA GLN A 179 6.77 -7.09 2.10
C GLN A 179 7.34 -5.78 1.55
N LEU A 180 7.22 -4.69 2.30
CA LEU A 180 7.83 -3.40 1.96
C LEU A 180 9.35 -3.51 1.92
N LEU A 181 9.98 -4.27 2.80
CA LEU A 181 11.42 -4.50 2.76
C LEU A 181 11.85 -5.21 1.48
N PHE A 182 11.11 -6.23 1.03
CA PHE A 182 11.42 -6.93 -0.23
C PHE A 182 11.32 -6.04 -1.47
N CYS A 183 10.47 -5.01 -1.45
CA CYS A 183 10.30 -4.11 -2.59
C CYS A 183 11.41 -3.04 -2.71
N THR A 184 12.33 -2.97 -1.74
CA THR A 184 13.47 -2.02 -1.73
C THR A 184 14.62 -2.41 -2.67
N GLY A 185 14.71 -3.67 -3.08
CA GLY A 185 15.76 -4.16 -3.98
C GLY A 185 15.68 -3.59 -5.40
N THR A 186 16.71 -3.85 -6.22
CA THR A 186 16.84 -3.35 -7.61
C THR A 186 15.65 -3.74 -8.50
N ALA A 187 15.18 -4.99 -8.40
CA ALA A 187 13.98 -5.48 -9.08
C ALA A 187 12.75 -5.54 -8.14
N GLY A 188 12.80 -4.86 -6.98
CA GLY A 188 11.80 -4.99 -5.93
C GLY A 188 10.41 -4.51 -6.34
N SER A 189 10.32 -3.45 -7.15
CA SER A 189 9.05 -2.95 -7.67
C SER A 189 8.40 -3.92 -8.65
N GLN A 190 9.19 -4.55 -9.53
CA GLN A 190 8.72 -5.56 -10.47
C GLN A 190 8.26 -6.83 -9.74
N ARG A 191 9.03 -7.30 -8.74
CA ARG A 191 8.63 -8.46 -7.92
C ARG A 191 7.35 -8.21 -7.14
N LEU A 192 7.24 -7.05 -6.49
CA LEU A 192 6.01 -6.67 -5.80
C LEU A 192 4.86 -6.65 -6.79
N TRP A 193 5.03 -5.97 -7.94
CA TRP A 193 4.01 -5.90 -8.97
C TRP A 193 3.55 -7.29 -9.43
N SER A 194 4.46 -8.19 -9.81
CA SER A 194 4.12 -9.55 -10.20
C SER A 194 3.42 -10.34 -9.10
N SER A 195 3.85 -10.19 -7.83
CA SER A 195 3.24 -10.91 -6.69
C SER A 195 1.77 -10.54 -6.45
N LEU A 196 1.35 -9.33 -6.87
CA LEU A 196 -0.05 -8.88 -6.72
C LEU A 196 -1.02 -9.64 -7.62
N PHE A 197 -0.52 -10.28 -8.68
CA PHE A 197 -1.30 -11.03 -9.66
C PHE A 197 -1.04 -12.55 -9.59
N ASP A 198 -0.25 -13.01 -8.61
CA ASP A 198 0.06 -14.42 -8.46
C ASP A 198 -1.21 -15.23 -8.12
N GLY A 199 -1.64 -16.09 -9.04
CA GLY A 199 -2.91 -16.83 -9.03
C GLY A 199 -4.08 -16.20 -9.79
N GLU A 200 -3.89 -15.05 -10.44
CA GLU A 200 -4.90 -14.36 -11.28
C GLU A 200 -4.47 -14.30 -12.78
N VAL A 201 -3.27 -14.79 -13.10
CA VAL A 201 -2.75 -14.90 -14.47
C VAL A 201 -3.14 -16.27 -15.03
N ALA A 202 -3.81 -16.28 -16.18
CA ALA A 202 -4.22 -17.48 -16.90
C ALA A 202 -3.06 -18.16 -17.64
#